data_AF-A0A838JYL6-F1
#
_entry.id   AF-A0A838JYL6-F1
#
_cell.length_a   1.000
_cell.length_b   1.000
_cell.length_c   1.000
_cell.angle_alpha   90.00
_cell.angle_beta   90.00
_cell.angle_gamma   90.00
#
_symmetry.space_group_name_H-M   'P 1'
#
loop_
_entity.id
_entity.type
_entity.pdbx_description
1 polymer ?
#
loop_
_entity_poly.entity_id
_entity_poly.type
_entity_poly.pdbx_seq_one_letter_code
_entity_poly.pdbx_strand_id
1 'polypeptide(L)' 'IIMRGGHDLVLANGYRNDTDIVKGGTGYDKINVADGDTLDKASGGTGHDWCIVDAKKEATASCARVTVR' A
#
# COMPACT_ATOMS: atom_id res chain seq x y z
N ILE A 1 2.38 0.70 9.18
CA ILE A 1 3.02 2.02 8.94
C ILE A 1 1.93 3.07 8.78
N ILE A 2 2.05 4.26 9.42
CA ILE A 2 1.06 5.35 9.28
C ILE A 2 1.75 6.55 8.63
N MET A 3 1.30 6.92 7.44
CA MET A 3 1.77 8.09 6.70
C MET A 3 1.03 9.35 7.18
N ARG A 4 1.69 10.50 7.17
CA ARG A 4 1.13 11.78 7.64
C ARG A 4 1.05 12.80 6.49
N GLY A 5 0.49 12.38 5.37
CA GLY A 5 0.08 13.23 4.24
C GLY A 5 1.23 13.76 3.39
N GLY A 6 0.92 14.06 2.12
CA GLY A 6 1.86 14.57 1.13
C GLY A 6 2.09 13.58 -0.01
N HIS A 7 3.36 13.29 -0.27
CA HIS A 7 3.82 12.35 -1.30
C HIS A 7 4.79 11.38 -0.65
N ASP A 8 4.24 10.36 0.01
CA ASP A 8 5.04 9.41 0.76
C ASP A 8 5.38 8.17 -0.09
N LEU A 9 6.59 7.64 0.10
CA LEU A 9 7.02 6.34 -0.45
C LEU A 9 7.12 5.34 0.68
N VAL A 10 6.25 4.33 0.68
CA VAL A 10 6.30 3.22 1.64
C VAL A 10 6.78 1.96 0.92
N LEU A 11 7.87 1.40 1.43
CA LEU A 11 8.44 0.14 1.00
C LEU A 11 8.31 -0.85 2.16
N ALA A 12 7.23 -1.64 2.13
CA ALA A 12 6.97 -2.72 3.06
C ALA A 12 7.30 -4.10 2.45
N ASN A 13 7.84 -4.11 1.22
CA ASN A 13 8.11 -5.29 0.40
C ASN A 13 9.24 -6.23 0.92
N GLY A 14 9.54 -6.20 2.21
CA GLY A 14 10.57 -6.99 2.87
C GLY A 14 10.07 -7.83 4.05
N TYR A 15 8.79 -7.71 4.43
CA TYR A 15 8.20 -8.35 5.61
C TYR A 15 7.31 -9.55 5.23
N ARG A 16 7.94 -10.55 4.60
CA ARG A 16 7.43 -11.72 3.85
C ARG A 16 6.38 -12.65 4.49
N ASN A 17 5.79 -12.31 5.63
CA ASN A 17 4.85 -13.17 6.35
C ASN A 17 3.97 -12.40 7.35
N ASP A 18 4.08 -11.07 7.39
CA ASP A 18 3.42 -10.24 8.39
C ASP A 18 2.31 -9.44 7.72
N THR A 19 1.19 -9.19 8.43
CA THR A 19 0.15 -8.32 7.87
C THR A 19 0.59 -6.86 7.95
N ASP A 20 1.18 -6.34 6.87
CA ASP A 20 1.53 -4.93 6.80
C ASP A 20 0.31 -4.07 6.48
N ILE A 21 -0.20 -3.38 7.50
CA ILE A 21 -1.22 -2.34 7.31
C ILE A 21 -0.50 -1.02 7.06
N VAL A 22 -0.46 -0.61 5.80
CA VAL A 22 -0.05 0.74 5.42
C VAL A 22 -1.32 1.58 5.26
N LYS A 23 -1.40 2.69 5.99
CA LYS A 23 -2.49 3.66 5.83
C LYS A 23 -1.91 5.00 5.40
N GLY A 24 -2.20 5.37 4.16
CA GLY A 24 -1.85 6.66 3.59
C GLY A 24 -2.65 7.80 4.17
N GLY A 25 -2.08 8.98 3.99
CA GLY A 25 -2.62 10.23 4.52
C GLY A 25 -3.53 10.89 3.50
N THR A 26 -3.38 12.20 3.36
CA THR A 26 -3.92 12.94 2.22
C THR A 26 -2.85 13.13 1.16
N GLY A 27 -3.16 12.96 -0.13
CA GLY A 27 -2.22 13.32 -1.21
C GLY A 27 -2.09 12.28 -2.32
N TYR A 28 -0.86 12.11 -2.83
CA TYR A 28 -0.55 11.07 -3.82
C TYR A 28 0.63 10.25 -3.30
N ASP A 29 0.30 9.18 -2.56
CA ASP A 29 1.26 8.29 -1.95
C ASP A 29 1.56 7.10 -2.88
N LYS A 30 2.79 6.57 -2.80
CA LYS A 30 3.18 5.32 -3.47
C LYS A 30 3.49 4.27 -2.43
N ILE A 31 2.69 3.21 -2.41
CA ILE A 31 2.73 2.17 -1.39
C ILE A 31 3.11 0.86 -2.07
N ASN A 32 4.25 0.28 -1.72
CA ASN A 32 4.67 -1.02 -2.20
C ASN A 32 4.74 -2.01 -1.04
N VAL A 33 3.76 -2.91 -0.99
CA VAL A 33 3.75 -4.04 -0.05
C VAL A 33 4.18 -5.35 -0.73
N ALA A 34 4.16 -5.43 -2.07
CA ALA A 34 4.45 -6.66 -2.81
C ALA A 34 5.80 -7.32 -2.45
N ASP A 35 5.80 -8.31 -1.57
CA ASP A 35 6.96 -9.02 -1.03
C ASP A 35 7.04 -10.51 -1.37
N GLY A 36 6.05 -11.03 -2.10
CA GLY A 36 5.99 -12.40 -2.59
C GLY A 36 5.03 -13.31 -1.82
N ASP A 37 4.22 -12.79 -0.91
CA ASP A 37 3.07 -13.50 -0.37
C ASP A 37 1.72 -12.84 -0.72
N THR A 38 0.63 -13.13 0.01
CA THR A 38 -0.66 -12.47 -0.25
C THR A 38 -1.39 -12.07 1.05
N LEU A 39 -0.61 -11.80 2.10
CA LEU A 39 -1.03 -11.56 3.48
C LEU A 39 -1.05 -10.07 3.84
N ASP A 40 -0.61 -9.20 2.93
CA ASP A 40 -0.48 -7.78 3.17
C ASP A 40 -1.78 -7.00 3.03
N LYS A 41 -1.75 -5.76 3.52
CA LYS A 41 -2.88 -4.84 3.37
C LYS A 41 -2.45 -3.39 3.08
N ALA A 42 -2.50 -3.01 1.82
CA ALA A 42 -2.26 -1.65 1.36
C ALA A 42 -3.52 -0.77 1.43
N SER A 43 -3.43 0.36 2.12
CA SER A 43 -4.48 1.39 2.14
C SER A 43 -3.91 2.76 1.80
N GLY A 44 -4.38 3.34 0.70
CA GLY A 44 -3.97 4.66 0.20
C GLY A 44 -4.37 5.82 1.10
N GLY A 45 -5.45 5.69 1.87
CA GLY A 45 -5.99 6.84 2.59
C GLY A 45 -6.87 7.72 1.70
N THR A 46 -6.85 9.03 1.92
CA THR A 46 -7.69 9.96 1.14
C THR A 46 -6.84 10.64 0.09
N GLY A 47 -6.92 10.19 -1.15
CA GLY A 47 -6.00 10.70 -2.14
C GLY A 47 -6.05 9.93 -3.44
N HIS A 48 -5.06 10.19 -4.28
CA HIS A 48 -4.85 9.49 -5.53
C HIS A 48 -3.62 8.59 -5.40
N ASP A 49 -3.72 7.64 -4.47
CA ASP A 49 -2.60 6.81 -4.06
C ASP A 49 -2.40 5.61 -4.99
N TRP A 50 -1.14 5.26 -5.20
CA TRP A 50 -0.72 4.14 -6.01
C TRP A 50 -0.19 3.00 -5.15
N CYS A 51 -0.97 1.94 -5.05
CA CYS A 51 -0.63 0.73 -4.33
C CYS A 51 -0.05 -0.34 -5.28
N ILE A 52 1.05 -0.95 -4.87
CA ILE A 52 1.73 -2.07 -5.53
C ILE A 52 1.66 -3.25 -4.56
N VAL A 53 1.00 -4.33 -4.99
CA VAL A 53 0.62 -5.51 -4.18
C VAL A 53 0.90 -6.78 -4.97
N ASP A 54 0.96 -7.95 -4.33
CA ASP A 54 1.08 -9.25 -5.00
C ASP A 54 -0.30 -9.80 -5.41
N ALA A 55 -1.36 -9.40 -4.72
CA ALA A 55 -2.74 -9.73 -5.08
C ALA A 55 -3.70 -8.56 -4.86
N LYS A 56 -4.71 -8.44 -5.74
CA LYS A 56 -5.73 -7.38 -5.61
C LYS A 56 -6.45 -7.36 -4.25
N LYS A 57 -6.54 -8.50 -3.56
CA LYS A 57 -7.18 -8.61 -2.23
C LYS A 57 -6.42 -7.84 -1.13
N GLU A 58 -5.15 -7.56 -1.35
CA GLU A 58 -4.29 -6.84 -0.42
C GLU A 58 -4.50 -5.33 -0.54
N ALA A 59 -4.93 -4.85 -1.70
CA ALA A 59 -5.30 -3.46 -1.89
C ALA A 59 -6.72 -3.19 -1.38
N THR A 60 -6.86 -2.11 -0.61
CA THR A 60 -8.17 -1.60 -0.19
C THR A 60 -8.73 -0.58 -1.19
N ALA A 61 -10.03 -0.30 -1.11
CA ALA A 61 -10.73 0.62 -2.02
C ALA A 61 -10.22 2.07 -1.99
N SER A 62 -9.39 2.45 -1.01
CA SER A 62 -8.73 3.75 -0.94
C SER A 62 -7.53 3.89 -1.87
N CYS A 63 -7.05 2.80 -2.47
CA CYS A 63 -6.01 2.86 -3.50
C CYS A 63 -6.62 3.30 -4.84
N ALA A 64 -6.35 4.53 -5.27
CA ALA A 64 -6.84 5.04 -6.56
C ALA A 64 -6.23 4.30 -7.76
N ARG A 65 -4.99 3.83 -7.62
CA ARG A 65 -4.32 2.99 -8.61
C ARG A 65 -3.76 1.74 -7.94
N VAL A 66 -3.98 0.58 -8.54
CA VAL A 66 -3.44 -0.69 -8.07
C VAL A 66 -2.60 -1.33 -9.18
N THR A 67 -1.38 -1.73 -8.85
CA THR A 67 -0.53 -2.58 -9.68
C THR A 67 -0.29 -3.88 -8.95
N VAL A 68 -0.59 -4.99 -9.64
CA VAL A 68 -0.33 -6.33 -9.12
C VAL A 68 0.99 -6.80 -9.70
N ARG A 69 1.88 -7.35 -8.88
CA ARG A 69 3.20 -7.83 -9.29
C ARG A 69 3.34 -9.34 -9.26
#